data_AF-A0A7V3LF40-F1
#
_entry.id   AF-A0A7V3LF40-F1
#
_cell.length_a   1.000
_cell.length_b   1.000
_cell.length_c   1.000
_cell.angle_alpha   90.00
_cell.angle_beta   90.00
_cell.angle_gamma   90.00
#
_symmetry.space_group_name_H-M   'P 1'
#
loop_
_entity.id
_entity.type
_entity.pdbx_description
1 polymer ?
#
loop_
_entity_poly.entity_id
_entity_poly.type
_entity_poly.pdbx_seq_one_letter_code
_entity_poly.pdbx_strand_id
1 'polypeptide(L)'
;MTEQKLEEERVLGILAYLSVLVLVPFLMKEKSDFVRYHTKQGLVLFGGEIILGILSGIPILGWFIIAPLGWLAALVLTVIGIWNVLEKRSKPLPLIGPWAEKIKI
;
A
#
# COMPACT_ATOMS: atom_id res chain seq x y z
N MET A 1 9.09 22.62 9.01
CA MET A 1 7.99 21.66 9.28
C MET A 1 8.01 21.36 10.77
N THR A 2 6.86 21.31 11.45
CA THR A 2 6.81 20.98 12.88
C THR A 2 6.96 19.47 13.10
N GLU A 3 7.47 19.04 14.25
CA GLU A 3 7.60 17.62 14.62
C GLU A 3 6.26 16.88 14.54
N GLN A 4 5.18 17.51 15.03
CA GLN A 4 3.83 16.94 14.96
C GLN A 4 3.40 16.64 13.51
N LYS A 5 3.72 17.52 12.56
CA LYS A 5 3.38 17.31 11.15
C LYS A 5 4.20 16.17 10.54
N LEU A 6 5.48 16.03 10.93
CA LEU A 6 6.33 14.91 10.49
C LEU A 6 5.80 13.56 11.02
N GLU A 7 5.32 13.55 12.26
CA GLU A 7 4.74 12.36 12.88
C GLU A 7 3.42 11.97 12.22
N GLU A 8 2.54 12.94 11.95
CA GLU A 8 1.29 12.72 11.22
C GLU A 8 1.55 12.12 9.83
N GLU A 9 2.48 12.68 9.06
CA GLU A 9 2.87 12.14 7.75
C GLU A 9 3.38 10.69 7.83
N ARG A 10 4.15 10.36 8.86
CA ARG A 10 4.65 9.00 9.10
C ARG A 10 3.51 8.05 9.42
N VAL A 11 2.60 8.41 10.32
CA VAL A 11 1.44 7.57 10.68
C VAL A 11 0.56 7.32 9.46
N LEU A 12 0.20 8.38 8.73
CA LEU A 12 -0.63 8.27 7.53
C LEU A 12 0.06 7.48 6.41
N GLY A 13 1.38 7.64 6.24
CA GLY A 13 2.17 6.84 5.31
C GLY A 13 2.17 5.35 5.66
N ILE A 14 2.26 4.99 6.94
CA ILE A 14 2.18 3.58 7.39
C ILE A 14 0.79 3.02 7.15
N LEU A 15 -0.27 3.75 7.51
CA LEU A 15 -1.66 3.35 7.30
C LEU A 15 -1.96 3.07 5.82
N ALA A 16 -1.29 3.79 4.91
CA ALA A 16 -1.44 3.58 3.48
C ALA A 16 -1.10 2.14 3.04
N TYR A 17 -0.30 1.39 3.79
CA TYR A 17 0.10 0.03 3.45
C TYR A 17 -0.60 -1.07 4.24
N LEU A 18 -1.52 -0.72 5.16
CA LEU A 18 -2.21 -1.69 6.00
C LEU A 18 -3.60 -2.03 5.45
N SER A 19 -3.61 -2.66 4.26
CA SER A 19 -4.80 -3.11 3.54
C SER A 19 -5.91 -2.05 3.53
N VAL A 20 -7.08 -2.34 4.11
CA VAL A 20 -8.24 -1.44 4.14
C VAL A 20 -7.96 -0.09 4.82
N LEU A 21 -6.95 0.00 5.68
CA LEU A 21 -6.59 1.26 6.35
C LEU A 21 -6.04 2.30 5.39
N VAL A 22 -5.67 1.94 4.15
CA VAL A 22 -5.33 2.91 3.09
C VAL A 22 -6.47 3.90 2.81
N LEU A 23 -7.71 3.51 3.13
CA LEU A 23 -8.87 4.38 3.00
C LEU A 23 -8.78 5.62 3.91
N VAL A 24 -8.05 5.55 5.03
CA VAL A 24 -7.86 6.69 5.94
C VAL A 24 -7.15 7.85 5.23
N PRO A 25 -5.88 7.74 4.78
CA PRO A 25 -5.23 8.82 4.06
C PRO A 25 -5.84 9.09 2.67
N PHE A 26 -6.49 8.09 2.05
CA PHE A 26 -7.22 8.29 0.78
C PHE A 26 -8.38 9.29 0.93
N LEU A 27 -9.21 9.14 1.96
CA LEU A 27 -10.40 9.97 2.18
C LEU A 27 -10.09 11.34 2.78
N MET A 28 -8.86 11.58 3.25
CA MET A 28 -8.44 12.91 3.71
C MET A 28 -8.43 13.93 2.56
N LYS A 29 -9.09 15.08 2.77
CA LYS A 29 -9.11 16.18 1.80
C LYS A 29 -7.73 16.81 1.61
N GLU A 30 -7.07 17.12 2.71
CA GLU A 30 -5.74 17.72 2.71
C GLU A 30 -4.71 16.68 3.15
N LYS A 31 -3.68 16.50 2.33
CA LYS A 31 -2.57 15.58 2.57
C LYS A 31 -1.35 16.08 1.81
N SER A 32 -0.17 15.90 2.39
CA SER A 32 1.08 16.26 1.73
C SER A 32 1.38 15.35 0.54
N ASP A 33 2.31 15.78 -0.31
CA ASP A 33 2.72 14.97 -1.47
C ASP A 33 3.34 13.63 -1.05
N PHE A 34 3.98 13.57 0.12
CA PHE A 34 4.50 12.33 0.69
C PHE A 34 3.38 11.35 1.05
N VAL A 35 2.37 11.80 1.82
CA VAL A 35 1.21 10.96 2.17
C VAL A 35 0.44 10.57 0.92
N ARG A 36 0.25 11.50 -0.02
CA ARG A 36 -0.40 11.26 -1.32
C ARG A 36 0.34 10.18 -2.11
N TYR A 37 1.67 10.21 -2.15
CA TYR A 37 2.48 9.21 -2.83
C TYR A 37 2.27 7.80 -2.25
N HIS A 38 2.41 7.66 -0.93
CA HIS A 38 2.24 6.37 -0.26
C HIS A 38 0.78 5.87 -0.33
N THR A 39 -0.20 6.77 -0.29
CA THR A 39 -1.63 6.45 -0.49
C THR A 39 -1.86 5.82 -1.87
N LYS A 40 -1.27 6.37 -2.94
CA LYS A 40 -1.43 5.79 -4.29
C LYS A 40 -0.83 4.39 -4.39
N GLN A 41 0.37 4.18 -3.83
CA GLN A 41 1.02 2.86 -3.78
C GLN A 41 0.17 1.86 -2.99
N GLY A 42 -0.32 2.30 -1.83
CA GLY A 42 -1.22 1.56 -0.97
C GLY A 42 -2.52 1.12 -1.64
N LEU A 43 -3.16 2.01 -2.42
CA LEU A 43 -4.41 1.72 -3.11
C LEU A 43 -4.23 0.64 -4.18
N VAL A 44 -3.10 0.66 -4.89
CA VAL A 44 -2.77 -0.40 -5.85
C VAL A 44 -2.53 -1.72 -5.14
N LEU A 45 -1.78 -1.70 -4.03
CA LEU A 45 -1.53 -2.90 -3.23
C LEU A 45 -2.85 -3.48 -2.69
N PHE A 46 -3.70 -2.66 -2.09
CA PHE A 46 -5.00 -3.06 -1.56
C PHE A 46 -5.94 -3.58 -2.65
N GLY A 47 -5.97 -2.95 -3.83
CA GLY A 47 -6.69 -3.48 -4.99
C GLY A 47 -6.17 -4.85 -5.42
N GLY A 48 -4.85 -5.05 -5.40
CA GLY A 48 -4.21 -6.34 -5.61
C GLY A 48 -4.59 -7.39 -4.56
N GLU A 49 -4.66 -7.02 -3.29
CA GLU A 49 -5.09 -7.89 -2.19
C GLU A 49 -6.55 -8.33 -2.33
N ILE A 50 -7.45 -7.43 -2.78
CA ILE A 50 -8.84 -7.79 -3.08
C ILE A 50 -8.90 -8.83 -4.21
N ILE A 51 -8.19 -8.61 -5.32
CA ILE A 51 -8.12 -9.54 -6.44
C ILE A 51 -7.55 -10.89 -5.98
N LEU A 52 -6.47 -10.85 -5.20
CA LEU A 52 -5.84 -12.04 -4.62
C LEU A 52 -6.80 -12.81 -3.71
N GLY A 53 -7.58 -12.13 -2.88
CA GLY A 53 -8.59 -12.74 -2.01
C GLY A 53 -9.66 -13.49 -2.81
N ILE A 54 -10.14 -12.91 -3.91
CA ILE A 54 -11.10 -13.57 -4.81
C ILE A 54 -10.46 -14.81 -5.46
N LEU A 55 -9.25 -14.68 -6.01
CA LEU A 55 -8.55 -15.79 -6.68
C LEU A 55 -8.18 -16.92 -5.72
N SER A 56 -7.95 -16.60 -4.44
CA SER A 56 -7.69 -17.59 -3.39
C SER A 56 -8.89 -18.49 -3.10
N GLY A 57 -10.10 -18.13 -3.55
CA GLY A 57 -11.30 -18.96 -3.41
C GLY A 57 -11.35 -20.17 -4.35
N ILE A 58 -10.47 -20.26 -5.35
CA ILE A 58 -10.44 -21.37 -6.32
C ILE A 58 -9.89 -22.63 -5.62
N PRO A 59 -10.64 -23.77 -5.57
CA PRO A 59 -10.15 -24.99 -4.96
C PRO A 59 -8.85 -25.48 -5.60
N ILE A 60 -7.97 -26.07 -4.79
CA ILE A 60 -6.65 -26.59 -5.18
C ILE A 60 -5.69 -25.49 -5.63
N LEU A 61 -5.93 -24.84 -6.76
CA LEU A 61 -5.02 -23.86 -7.35
C LEU A 61 -4.97 -22.55 -6.55
N GLY A 62 -6.14 -22.06 -6.10
CA GLY A 62 -6.25 -20.91 -5.22
C GLY A 62 -5.57 -21.16 -3.87
N TRP A 63 -5.80 -22.33 -3.28
CA TRP A 63 -5.32 -22.65 -1.92
C TRP A 63 -3.82 -22.94 -1.85
N PHE A 64 -3.29 -23.74 -2.78
CA PHE A 64 -1.93 -24.25 -2.66
C PHE A 64 -0.90 -23.47 -3.48
N ILE A 65 -1.33 -22.67 -4.47
CA ILE A 65 -0.42 -21.91 -5.34
C ILE A 65 -0.64 -20.41 -5.18
N ILE A 66 -1.86 -19.92 -5.47
CA ILE A 66 -2.13 -18.48 -5.52
C ILE A 66 -2.06 -17.85 -4.14
N ALA A 67 -2.77 -18.38 -3.16
CA ALA A 67 -2.82 -17.82 -1.81
C ALA A 67 -1.44 -17.73 -1.16
N PRO A 68 -0.64 -18.81 -1.01
CA PRO A 68 0.63 -18.73 -0.30
C PRO A 68 1.63 -17.78 -0.97
N LEU A 69 1.74 -17.83 -2.29
CA LEU A 69 2.69 -16.98 -3.03
C LEU A 69 2.21 -15.53 -3.10
N GLY A 70 0.92 -15.32 -3.36
CA GLY A 70 0.34 -13.99 -3.48
C GLY A 70 0.34 -13.23 -2.15
N TRP A 71 -0.05 -13.88 -1.04
CA TRP A 71 -0.07 -13.23 0.27
C TRP A 71 1.34 -12.97 0.78
N LEU A 72 2.30 -13.86 0.49
CA LEU A 72 3.71 -13.60 0.77
C LEU A 72 4.23 -12.39 -0.03
N ALA A 73 3.91 -12.30 -1.32
CA ALA A 73 4.29 -11.15 -2.14
C ALA A 73 3.67 -9.84 -1.61
N ALA A 74 2.38 -9.85 -1.28
CA ALA A 74 1.68 -8.70 -0.69
C ALA A 74 2.32 -8.26 0.65
N LEU A 75 2.68 -9.22 1.50
CA LEU A 75 3.39 -8.95 2.75
C LEU A 75 4.76 -8.30 2.50
N VAL A 76 5.55 -8.83 1.56
CA VAL A 76 6.86 -8.26 1.20
C VAL A 76 6.69 -6.82 0.69
N LEU A 77 5.72 -6.56 -0.18
CA LEU A 77 5.43 -5.23 -0.69
C LEU A 77 4.98 -4.27 0.41
N THR A 78 4.17 -4.74 1.36
CA THR A 78 3.75 -3.99 2.56
C THR A 78 4.97 -3.56 3.38
N VAL A 79 5.90 -4.50 3.67
CA VAL A 79 7.11 -4.21 4.44
C VAL A 79 8.00 -3.20 3.70
N ILE A 80 8.21 -3.36 2.39
CA ILE A 80 8.99 -2.40 1.58
C ILE A 80 8.34 -1.01 1.61
N GLY A 81 7.01 -0.95 1.50
CA GLY A 81 6.25 0.30 1.56
C GLY A 81 6.44 1.02 2.90
N ILE A 82 6.23 0.31 4.00
CA ILE A 82 6.42 0.83 5.36
C ILE A 82 7.88 1.25 5.58
N TRP A 83 8.84 0.45 5.15
CA TRP A 83 10.27 0.78 5.26
C TRP A 83 10.59 2.10 4.54
N ASN A 84 10.03 2.30 3.34
CA ASN A 84 10.19 3.55 2.61
C ASN A 84 9.56 4.74 3.35
N VAL A 85 8.44 4.56 4.05
CA VAL A 85 7.84 5.61 4.89
C VAL A 85 8.76 5.97 6.05
N LEU A 86 9.27 4.97 6.78
CA LEU A 86 10.16 5.16 7.93
C LEU A 86 11.44 5.91 7.53
N GLU A 87 11.95 5.62 6.34
CA GLU A 87 13.13 6.23 5.75
C GLU A 87 12.84 7.56 5.02
N LYS A 88 11.60 8.04 5.03
CA LYS A 88 11.15 9.27 4.36
C LYS A 88 11.44 9.28 2.85
N ARG A 89 11.27 8.14 2.17
CA ARG A 89 11.53 7.97 0.74
C ARG A 89 10.26 7.70 -0.05
N SER A 90 9.98 8.53 -1.06
CA SER A 90 8.95 8.27 -2.07
C SER A 90 9.49 7.35 -3.18
N LYS A 91 9.74 6.08 -2.86
CA LYS A 91 10.21 5.06 -3.81
C LYS A 91 9.07 4.13 -4.24
N PRO A 92 8.98 3.78 -5.53
CA PRO A 92 7.91 2.94 -6.03
C PRO A 92 8.06 1.52 -5.48
N LEU A 93 6.93 0.86 -5.22
CA LEU A 93 6.97 -0.56 -4.89
C LEU A 93 7.42 -1.37 -6.12
N PRO A 94 8.19 -2.45 -5.92
CA PRO A 94 8.52 -3.39 -7.00
C PRO A 94 7.25 -3.89 -7.69
N LEU A 95 7.29 -4.04 -9.01
CA LEU A 95 6.23 -4.57 -9.88
C LEU A 95 4.95 -3.71 -9.99
N ILE A 96 4.46 -3.15 -8.89
CA ILE A 96 3.17 -2.44 -8.83
C ILE A 96 3.30 -0.91 -8.84
N GLY A 97 4.51 -0.39 -8.59
CA GLY A 97 4.78 1.05 -8.52
C GLY A 97 4.32 1.88 -9.73
N PRO A 98 4.55 1.44 -10.98
CA PRO A 98 4.11 2.18 -12.17
C PRO A 98 2.58 2.34 -12.31
N TRP A 99 1.80 1.51 -11.63
CA TRP A 99 0.34 1.60 -11.65
C TRP A 99 -0.17 2.70 -10.72
N ALA A 100 0.53 2.94 -9.61
CA ALA A 100 0.17 3.97 -8.64
C ALA A 100 0.29 5.38 -9.23
N GLU A 101 1.23 5.60 -10.15
CA GLU A 101 1.42 6.88 -10.84
C GLU A 101 0.21 7.29 -11.69
N LYS A 102 -0.60 6.32 -12.13
CA LYS A 102 -1.81 6.55 -12.93
C LYS A 102 -3.00 7.04 -12.10
N ILE A 103 -2.95 6.89 -10.78
CA ILE A 103 -4.03 7.30 -9.87
C ILE A 103 -3.99 8.82 -9.69
N LYS A 104 -5.11 9.50 -9.97
CA LYS A 104 -5.31 10.94 -9.75
C LYS A 104 -6.17 11.14 -8.50
N ILE A 105 -5.53 11.49 -7.39
CA ILE A 105 -6.15 11.77 -6.08
C ILE A 105 -5.43 12.95 -5.43
#